data_AF-A0A496PPX9-F1
#
_entry.id   AF-A0A496PPX9-F1
#
_cell.length_a   1.000
_cell.length_b   1.000
_cell.length_c   1.000
_cell.angle_alpha   90.00
_cell.angle_beta   90.00
_cell.angle_gamma   90.00
#
_symmetry.space_group_name_H-M   'P 1'
#
loop_
_entity.id
_entity.type
_entity.pdbx_description
1 polymer ?
#
loop_
_entity_poly.entity_id
_entity_poly.type
_entity_poly.pdbx_seq_one_letter_code
_entity_poly.pdbx_strand_id
1 'polypeptide(L)'
;MGDLNLNSVNWQDGMLITQQHLKDQEKYFEELARWYTLQAGDGYGLVRKSTDGREALAMDISVTGDHLRVEITRCQAITQDGKVIEINDINRNQAWAETTLSGSSIAVYIGIDLQSKIQVGDPDPSEDIPRVPYLAYAYSLHLGQPPNLPVGNYLQVAELMVTGNDVSQNMNFYPPCVTLYAHEGLNNRAGEFRNRLENLLSLCSRAHMAVSSGGLLAGEKTELQVAFKETVFQFGFYLSSSLDEFEMGRNASHPLVMVNFFKKLFRVFTTLMNFHPGLKDLLNEKFFTHDLKSDIGTFISSVDNFLLSKYNHQGLGEHLRTIDEILTVVHGVLGFLAQVKKDQLGEQAVATDTVTYMGKTYRGVEYSECRTEQASGLIYLLIDIPKPGPVTDMVTLLSKDLFSINEWNSMQVRLGINEARGLGETDPVTIDTVAFSNKVALRAQDMVKASAVNRVNLIFRGVPDVSKFDNLGKSDLIVYAV
;
A
#
# COMPACT_ATOMS: atom_id res chain seq x y z
N MET A 1 -11.54 -21.04 -24.39
CA MET A 1 -12.74 -20.74 -25.19
C MET A 1 -12.89 -21.74 -26.31
N GLY A 2 -13.94 -22.56 -26.23
CA GLY A 2 -14.35 -23.40 -27.36
C GLY A 2 -14.92 -22.60 -28.52
N ASP A 3 -15.02 -23.22 -29.69
CA ASP A 3 -15.55 -22.59 -30.91
C ASP A 3 -16.99 -22.08 -30.72
N LEU A 4 -17.32 -20.94 -31.34
CA LEU A 4 -18.68 -20.37 -31.37
C LEU A 4 -19.44 -20.91 -32.59
N ASN A 5 -20.72 -21.22 -32.42
CA ASN A 5 -21.63 -21.52 -33.53
C ASN A 5 -22.75 -20.48 -33.59
N LEU A 6 -22.65 -19.54 -34.54
CA LEU A 6 -23.59 -18.44 -34.72
C LEU A 6 -24.57 -18.67 -35.89
N ASN A 7 -24.90 -19.93 -36.18
CA ASN A 7 -25.91 -20.27 -37.19
C ASN A 7 -27.30 -20.33 -36.57
N SER A 8 -28.23 -19.52 -37.06
CA SER A 8 -29.66 -19.59 -36.70
C SER A 8 -30.41 -20.58 -37.58
N VAL A 9 -31.64 -20.94 -37.19
CA VAL A 9 -32.53 -21.73 -38.06
C VAL A 9 -32.94 -20.89 -39.27
N ASN A 10 -32.85 -21.49 -40.46
CA ASN A 10 -33.33 -20.91 -41.70
C ASN A 10 -34.84 -21.18 -41.86
N TRP A 11 -35.66 -20.26 -41.39
CA TRP A 11 -37.13 -20.37 -41.46
C TRP A 11 -37.64 -20.12 -42.87
N GLN A 12 -38.50 -21.01 -43.37
CA GLN A 12 -39.12 -20.91 -44.70
C GLN A 12 -40.62 -21.20 -44.62
N ASP A 13 -41.41 -20.56 -45.48
CA ASP A 13 -42.85 -20.82 -45.55
C ASP A 13 -43.11 -22.29 -45.94
N GLY A 14 -44.13 -22.89 -45.33
CA GLY A 14 -44.45 -24.31 -45.48
C GLY A 14 -43.50 -25.31 -44.79
N MET A 15 -42.50 -24.84 -44.03
CA MET A 15 -41.58 -25.71 -43.28
C MET A 15 -42.26 -26.39 -42.08
N LEU A 16 -42.08 -27.71 -41.95
CA LEU A 16 -42.53 -28.46 -40.77
C LEU A 16 -41.62 -28.18 -39.57
N ILE A 17 -42.22 -27.80 -38.44
CA ILE A 17 -41.48 -27.47 -37.21
C ILE A 17 -41.19 -28.74 -36.42
N THR A 18 -39.93 -28.92 -36.02
CA THR A 18 -39.47 -30.03 -35.17
C THR A 18 -38.85 -29.50 -33.89
N GLN A 19 -38.74 -30.35 -32.87
CA GLN A 19 -38.01 -30.01 -31.64
C GLN A 19 -36.56 -29.58 -31.92
N GLN A 20 -35.92 -30.15 -32.95
CA GLN A 20 -34.54 -29.82 -33.29
C GLN A 20 -34.40 -28.36 -33.73
N HIS A 21 -35.35 -27.82 -34.51
CA HIS A 21 -35.32 -26.40 -34.88
C HIS A 21 -35.37 -25.50 -33.63
N LEU A 22 -36.17 -25.85 -32.63
CA LEU A 22 -36.24 -25.07 -31.38
C LEU A 22 -34.91 -25.14 -30.61
N LYS A 23 -34.30 -26.34 -30.52
CA LYS A 23 -33.00 -26.54 -29.85
C LYS A 23 -31.86 -25.81 -30.56
N ASP A 24 -31.84 -25.82 -31.89
CA ASP A 24 -30.82 -25.12 -32.68
C ASP A 24 -30.97 -23.60 -32.54
N GLN A 25 -32.20 -23.10 -32.50
CA GLN A 25 -32.48 -21.68 -32.27
C GLN A 25 -32.13 -21.26 -30.83
N GLU A 26 -32.41 -22.08 -29.82
CA GLU A 26 -31.98 -21.88 -28.42
C GLU A 26 -30.44 -21.78 -28.35
N LYS A 27 -29.74 -22.75 -28.96
CA LYS A 27 -28.27 -22.77 -29.04
C LYS A 27 -27.71 -21.52 -29.71
N TYR A 28 -28.32 -21.06 -30.81
CA TYR A 28 -27.93 -19.82 -31.46
C TYR A 28 -28.01 -18.62 -30.50
N PHE A 29 -29.09 -18.51 -29.72
CA PHE A 29 -29.23 -17.42 -28.74
C PHE A 29 -28.21 -17.51 -27.60
N GLU A 30 -27.94 -18.72 -27.08
CA GLU A 30 -26.89 -18.94 -26.08
C GLU A 30 -25.51 -18.53 -26.61
N GLU A 31 -25.14 -18.95 -27.83
CA GLU A 31 -23.85 -18.63 -28.44
C GLU A 31 -23.75 -17.16 -28.86
N LEU A 32 -24.86 -16.52 -29.25
CA LEU A 32 -24.93 -15.08 -29.52
C LEU A 32 -24.69 -14.27 -28.24
N ALA A 33 -25.35 -14.64 -27.14
CA ALA A 33 -25.13 -13.99 -25.84
C ALA A 33 -23.67 -14.13 -25.39
N ARG A 34 -23.12 -15.35 -25.51
CA ARG A 34 -21.70 -15.63 -25.24
C ARG A 34 -20.77 -14.77 -26.10
N TRP A 35 -21.04 -14.65 -27.40
CA TRP A 35 -20.28 -13.82 -28.33
C TRP A 35 -20.26 -12.34 -27.91
N TYR A 36 -21.42 -11.77 -27.54
CA TYR A 36 -21.49 -10.39 -27.04
C TYR A 36 -20.66 -10.17 -25.78
N THR A 37 -20.58 -11.18 -24.91
CA THR A 37 -19.82 -11.10 -23.65
C THR A 37 -18.33 -11.43 -23.78
N LEU A 38 -17.84 -11.88 -24.94
CA LEU A 38 -16.43 -12.25 -25.12
C LEU A 38 -15.45 -11.12 -24.78
N GLN A 39 -15.84 -9.88 -25.07
CA GLN A 39 -15.01 -8.70 -24.82
C GLN A 39 -14.91 -8.35 -23.32
N ALA A 40 -15.72 -8.97 -22.46
CA ALA A 40 -15.66 -8.75 -21.02
C ALA A 40 -14.39 -9.34 -20.36
N GLY A 41 -13.57 -10.09 -21.11
CA GLY A 41 -12.30 -10.64 -20.62
C GLY A 41 -12.50 -11.56 -19.42
N ASP A 42 -12.02 -11.13 -18.25
CA ASP A 42 -12.20 -11.85 -16.97
C ASP A 42 -13.62 -11.72 -16.38
N GLY A 43 -14.63 -11.34 -17.17
CA GLY A 43 -16.03 -11.19 -16.75
C GLY A 43 -16.78 -12.49 -16.45
N TYR A 44 -16.16 -13.40 -15.71
CA TYR A 44 -16.72 -14.68 -15.27
C TYR A 44 -16.63 -14.82 -13.74
N GLY A 45 -17.10 -15.94 -13.19
CA GLY A 45 -17.10 -16.21 -11.76
C GLY A 45 -18.48 -16.04 -11.11
N LEU A 46 -18.49 -15.88 -9.79
CA LEU A 46 -19.71 -15.67 -9.02
C LEU A 46 -20.40 -14.36 -9.42
N VAL A 47 -21.74 -14.36 -9.44
CA VAL A 47 -22.56 -13.20 -9.74
C VAL A 47 -23.85 -13.23 -8.92
N ARG A 48 -24.19 -12.13 -8.24
CA ARG A 48 -25.49 -12.01 -7.57
C ARG A 48 -26.53 -11.51 -8.56
N LYS A 49 -27.37 -12.43 -9.05
CA LYS A 49 -28.49 -12.11 -9.95
C LYS A 49 -29.72 -11.63 -9.18
N SER A 50 -29.95 -12.20 -8.00
CA SER A 50 -31.16 -11.94 -7.21
C SER A 50 -31.09 -10.62 -6.44
N THR A 51 -32.25 -9.98 -6.28
CA THR A 51 -32.41 -8.79 -5.43
C THR A 51 -32.80 -9.13 -3.99
N ASP A 52 -32.78 -10.42 -3.63
CA ASP A 52 -33.13 -10.94 -2.32
C ASP A 52 -32.03 -10.72 -1.26
N GLY A 53 -30.88 -10.16 -1.66
CA GLY A 53 -29.73 -9.90 -0.79
C GLY A 53 -28.93 -11.15 -0.41
N ARG A 54 -29.34 -12.34 -0.86
CA ARG A 54 -28.62 -13.59 -0.57
C ARG A 54 -27.29 -13.64 -1.32
N GLU A 55 -26.37 -14.41 -0.77
CA GLU A 55 -25.07 -14.66 -1.39
C GLU A 55 -25.20 -15.37 -2.73
N ALA A 56 -24.20 -15.19 -3.60
CA ALA A 56 -24.13 -15.95 -4.85
C ALA A 56 -23.79 -17.43 -4.60
N LEU A 57 -23.12 -17.76 -3.50
CA LEU A 57 -22.71 -19.10 -3.14
C LEU A 57 -23.19 -19.42 -1.71
N ALA A 58 -23.78 -20.59 -1.51
CA ALA A 58 -24.02 -21.17 -0.19
C ALA A 58 -23.70 -22.67 -0.26
N MET A 59 -23.04 -23.16 0.79
CA MET A 59 -22.56 -24.53 0.85
C MET A 59 -22.64 -25.08 2.27
N ASP A 60 -23.03 -26.35 2.37
CA ASP A 60 -23.03 -27.13 3.59
C ASP A 60 -21.79 -28.02 3.63
N ILE A 61 -21.09 -28.00 4.76
CA ILE A 61 -19.87 -28.77 4.99
C ILE A 61 -20.13 -29.70 6.17
N SER A 62 -19.91 -31.00 5.97
CA SER A 62 -20.06 -32.00 7.03
C SER A 62 -18.85 -32.93 7.06
N VAL A 63 -18.39 -33.23 8.27
CA VAL A 63 -17.22 -34.07 8.52
C VAL A 63 -17.63 -35.23 9.42
N THR A 64 -17.35 -36.46 9.00
CA THR A 64 -17.59 -37.69 9.77
C THR A 64 -16.33 -38.54 9.77
N GLY A 65 -15.59 -38.56 10.88
CA GLY A 65 -14.29 -39.20 10.94
C GLY A 65 -13.29 -38.47 10.04
N ASP A 66 -12.72 -39.16 9.06
CA ASP A 66 -11.85 -38.62 8.01
C ASP A 66 -12.60 -38.31 6.70
N HIS A 67 -13.93 -38.53 6.66
CA HIS A 67 -14.75 -38.24 5.48
C HIS A 67 -15.30 -36.81 5.53
N LEU A 68 -15.03 -36.06 4.46
CA LEU A 68 -15.56 -34.73 4.20
C LEU A 68 -16.62 -34.82 3.11
N ARG A 69 -17.82 -34.30 3.39
CA ARG A 69 -18.87 -34.06 2.42
C ARG A 69 -19.13 -32.57 2.28
N VAL A 70 -19.17 -32.11 1.04
CA VAL A 70 -19.53 -30.74 0.68
C VAL A 70 -20.75 -30.79 -0.24
N GLU A 71 -21.73 -29.93 0.04
CA GLU A 71 -22.94 -29.79 -0.76
C GLU A 71 -23.17 -28.32 -1.08
N ILE A 72 -23.39 -27.99 -2.36
CA ILE A 72 -23.75 -26.64 -2.78
C ILE A 72 -25.27 -26.52 -2.81
N THR A 73 -25.81 -25.68 -1.91
CA THR A 73 -27.24 -25.39 -1.82
C THR A 73 -27.63 -24.17 -2.65
N ARG A 74 -26.68 -23.28 -2.92
CA ARG A 74 -26.86 -22.14 -3.83
C ARG A 74 -25.58 -21.83 -4.61
N CYS A 75 -25.71 -21.59 -5.91
CA CYS A 75 -24.61 -21.09 -6.73
C CYS A 75 -25.16 -20.31 -7.93
N GLN A 76 -24.77 -19.04 -8.03
CA GLN A 76 -25.02 -18.18 -9.19
C GLN A 76 -23.68 -17.77 -9.76
N ALA A 77 -23.34 -18.32 -10.92
CA ALA A 77 -22.03 -18.09 -11.53
C ALA A 77 -22.08 -18.17 -13.06
N ILE A 78 -21.04 -17.61 -13.67
CA ILE A 78 -20.76 -17.70 -15.10
C ILE A 78 -19.38 -18.36 -15.23
N THR A 79 -19.26 -19.41 -16.03
CA THR A 79 -17.95 -20.02 -16.29
C THR A 79 -17.13 -19.19 -17.27
N GLN A 80 -15.83 -19.48 -17.40
CA GLN A 80 -14.95 -18.74 -18.31
C GLN A 80 -15.38 -18.82 -19.79
N ASP A 81 -16.07 -19.90 -20.19
CA ASP A 81 -16.64 -20.01 -21.54
C ASP A 81 -18.07 -19.42 -21.64
N GLY A 82 -18.56 -18.72 -20.61
CA GLY A 82 -19.83 -17.99 -20.64
C GLY A 82 -21.06 -18.85 -20.38
N LYS A 83 -20.90 -20.03 -19.77
CA LYS A 83 -22.03 -20.91 -19.41
C LYS A 83 -22.53 -20.60 -18.00
N VAL A 84 -23.84 -20.64 -17.80
CA VAL A 84 -24.49 -20.23 -16.55
C VAL A 84 -24.63 -21.41 -15.59
N ILE A 85 -24.27 -21.17 -14.34
CA ILE A 85 -24.53 -22.04 -13.19
C ILE A 85 -25.63 -21.39 -12.35
N GLU A 86 -26.74 -22.10 -12.16
CA GLU A 86 -27.86 -21.66 -11.34
C GLU A 86 -28.36 -22.82 -10.48
N ILE A 87 -27.81 -22.91 -9.27
CA ILE A 87 -28.27 -23.77 -8.20
C ILE A 87 -29.05 -22.92 -7.21
N ASN A 88 -30.30 -23.28 -6.98
CA ASN A 88 -31.20 -22.62 -6.03
C ASN A 88 -32.28 -23.61 -5.54
N ASP A 89 -33.05 -23.18 -4.54
CA ASP A 89 -34.11 -23.97 -3.89
C ASP A 89 -35.19 -24.48 -4.88
N ILE A 90 -35.41 -23.76 -5.99
CA ILE A 90 -36.45 -24.06 -6.99
C ILE A 90 -35.97 -25.13 -7.97
N ASN A 91 -34.71 -25.05 -8.39
CA ASN A 91 -34.17 -25.94 -9.41
C ASN A 91 -33.80 -27.32 -8.87
N ARG A 92 -33.65 -27.48 -7.54
CA ARG A 92 -33.25 -28.74 -6.84
C ARG A 92 -32.08 -29.50 -7.51
N ASN A 93 -31.24 -28.78 -8.25
CA ASN A 93 -30.08 -29.31 -8.96
C ASN A 93 -28.87 -29.29 -8.02
N GLN A 94 -28.98 -30.07 -6.94
CA GLN A 94 -27.97 -30.12 -5.89
C GLN A 94 -26.69 -30.79 -6.41
N ALA A 95 -25.55 -30.16 -6.16
CA ALA A 95 -24.23 -30.72 -6.46
C ALA A 95 -23.51 -30.99 -5.14
N TRP A 96 -23.09 -32.23 -4.93
CA TRP A 96 -22.35 -32.65 -3.74
C TRP A 96 -21.19 -33.54 -4.12
N ALA A 97 -20.19 -33.60 -3.25
CA ALA A 97 -19.03 -34.46 -3.39
C ALA A 97 -18.49 -34.86 -2.03
N GLU A 98 -17.81 -36.00 -2.01
CA GLU A 98 -17.16 -36.55 -0.83
C GLU A 98 -15.68 -36.81 -1.13
N THR A 99 -14.84 -36.59 -0.13
CA THR A 99 -13.42 -36.93 -0.18
C THR A 99 -12.92 -37.30 1.21
N THR A 100 -11.72 -37.87 1.27
CA THR A 100 -11.02 -38.07 2.54
C THR A 100 -10.21 -36.83 2.87
N LEU A 101 -10.18 -36.42 4.14
CA LEU A 101 -9.36 -35.31 4.61
C LEU A 101 -7.88 -35.60 4.30
N SER A 102 -7.27 -34.71 3.52
CA SER A 102 -5.86 -34.81 3.15
C SER A 102 -5.29 -33.41 2.90
N GLY A 103 -4.03 -33.20 3.31
CA GLY A 103 -3.37 -31.90 3.20
C GLY A 103 -3.92 -30.83 4.16
N SER A 104 -3.45 -29.60 3.98
CA SER A 104 -3.86 -28.44 4.79
C SER A 104 -4.99 -27.63 4.15
N SER A 105 -5.25 -27.82 2.85
CA SER A 105 -6.33 -27.16 2.13
C SER A 105 -6.96 -28.05 1.06
N ILE A 106 -8.24 -27.82 0.78
CA ILE A 106 -9.03 -28.56 -0.19
C ILE A 106 -9.79 -27.56 -1.07
N ALA A 107 -9.46 -27.51 -2.36
CA ALA A 107 -10.17 -26.69 -3.35
C ALA A 107 -11.55 -27.29 -3.68
N VAL A 108 -12.54 -26.43 -3.93
CA VAL A 108 -13.91 -26.83 -4.29
C VAL A 108 -14.23 -26.32 -5.69
N TYR A 109 -14.43 -27.25 -6.62
CA TYR A 109 -14.73 -26.97 -8.02
C TYR A 109 -16.15 -27.39 -8.37
N ILE A 110 -16.90 -26.52 -9.05
CA ILE A 110 -18.16 -26.86 -9.69
C ILE A 110 -17.93 -26.96 -11.21
N GLY A 111 -18.36 -28.08 -11.79
CA GLY A 111 -18.26 -28.35 -13.23
C GLY A 111 -19.64 -28.49 -13.87
N ILE A 112 -19.76 -28.04 -15.13
CA ILE A 112 -20.96 -28.17 -15.96
C ILE A 112 -20.75 -29.29 -16.97
N ASP A 113 -21.67 -30.26 -17.00
CA ASP A 113 -21.76 -31.22 -18.09
C ASP A 113 -22.61 -30.66 -19.25
N LEU A 114 -21.95 -30.26 -20.33
CA LEU A 114 -22.63 -29.69 -21.51
C LEU A 114 -23.38 -30.73 -22.36
N GLN A 115 -23.18 -32.02 -22.11
CA GLN A 115 -23.86 -33.10 -22.83
C GLN A 115 -25.14 -33.55 -22.11
N SER A 116 -25.34 -33.12 -20.86
CA SER A 116 -26.44 -33.57 -20.02
C SER A 116 -27.27 -32.39 -19.51
N LYS A 117 -28.55 -32.36 -19.89
CA LYS A 117 -29.57 -31.48 -19.28
C LYS A 117 -30.55 -32.35 -18.47
N ILE A 118 -30.87 -31.90 -17.26
CA ILE A 118 -31.82 -32.53 -16.34
C ILE A 118 -33.10 -31.68 -16.23
N GLN A 119 -34.21 -32.33 -15.89
CA GLN A 119 -35.48 -31.65 -15.64
C GLN A 119 -35.49 -30.97 -14.27
N VAL A 120 -35.89 -29.70 -14.21
CA VAL A 120 -35.94 -28.89 -12.97
C VAL A 120 -37.20 -28.04 -12.86
N GLY A 121 -37.55 -27.66 -11.63
CA GLY A 121 -38.74 -26.88 -11.27
C GLY A 121 -39.90 -27.73 -10.79
N ASP A 122 -40.90 -27.08 -10.19
CA ASP A 122 -42.10 -27.75 -9.71
C ASP A 122 -43.13 -27.87 -10.86
N PRO A 123 -43.82 -29.03 -11.00
CA PRO A 123 -44.87 -29.19 -11.99
C PRO A 123 -46.02 -28.19 -11.79
N ASP A 124 -46.50 -27.60 -12.89
CA ASP A 124 -47.64 -26.69 -12.85
C ASP A 124 -48.93 -27.49 -12.63
N PRO A 125 -49.66 -27.28 -11.51
CA PRO A 125 -50.89 -28.02 -11.22
C PRO A 125 -52.03 -27.72 -12.19
N SER A 126 -51.91 -26.68 -13.03
CA SER A 126 -52.88 -26.32 -14.06
C SER A 126 -52.65 -27.03 -15.40
N GLU A 127 -51.50 -27.69 -15.60
CA GLU A 127 -51.28 -28.49 -16.80
C GLU A 127 -52.06 -29.82 -16.72
N ASP A 128 -52.73 -30.19 -17.81
CA ASP A 128 -53.52 -31.43 -17.91
C ASP A 128 -52.67 -32.69 -17.63
N ILE A 129 -51.37 -32.63 -17.94
CA ILE A 129 -50.39 -33.67 -17.65
C ILE A 129 -49.28 -33.02 -16.82
N PRO A 130 -49.15 -33.34 -15.52
CA PRO A 130 -48.09 -32.81 -14.69
C PRO A 130 -46.72 -33.18 -15.24
N ARG A 131 -45.96 -32.18 -15.69
CA ARG A 131 -44.56 -32.32 -16.12
C ARG A 131 -43.69 -31.31 -15.42
N VAL A 132 -42.40 -31.64 -15.33
CA VAL A 132 -41.38 -30.72 -14.85
C VAL A 132 -41.10 -29.68 -15.94
N PRO A 133 -41.22 -28.36 -15.67
CA PRO A 133 -41.35 -27.35 -16.71
C PRO A 133 -40.04 -26.93 -17.38
N TYR A 134 -38.88 -27.08 -16.72
CA TYR A 134 -37.62 -26.51 -17.20
C TYR A 134 -36.52 -27.55 -17.35
N LEU A 135 -35.47 -27.18 -18.11
CA LEU A 135 -34.22 -27.93 -18.23
C LEU A 135 -33.06 -27.09 -17.68
N ALA A 136 -32.15 -27.72 -16.94
CA ALA A 136 -30.87 -27.13 -16.53
C ALA A 136 -29.73 -28.10 -16.85
N TYR A 137 -28.51 -27.58 -17.00
CA TYR A 137 -27.34 -28.46 -17.12
C TYR A 137 -27.12 -29.27 -15.85
N ALA A 138 -26.63 -30.50 -15.99
CA ALA A 138 -26.16 -31.26 -14.84
C ALA A 138 -24.87 -30.63 -14.28
N TYR A 139 -24.82 -30.46 -12.96
CA TYR A 139 -23.64 -29.95 -12.27
C TYR A 139 -22.94 -31.09 -11.52
N SER A 140 -21.62 -31.02 -11.45
CA SER A 140 -20.81 -31.94 -10.65
C SER A 140 -19.89 -31.16 -9.73
N LEU A 141 -19.76 -31.60 -8.47
CA LEU A 141 -18.84 -31.03 -7.51
C LEU A 141 -17.58 -31.90 -7.45
N HIS A 142 -16.41 -31.27 -7.35
CA HIS A 142 -15.11 -31.95 -7.25
C HIS A 142 -14.29 -31.30 -6.15
N LEU A 143 -13.66 -32.13 -5.31
CA LEU A 143 -12.90 -31.69 -4.14
C LEU A 143 -11.41 -32.02 -4.33
N GLY A 144 -10.55 -31.04 -4.03
CA GLY A 144 -9.09 -31.17 -4.04
C GLY A 144 -8.45 -31.08 -5.43
N GLN A 145 -9.07 -31.62 -6.47
CA GLN A 145 -8.57 -31.57 -7.85
C GLN A 145 -9.63 -31.02 -8.81
N PRO A 146 -9.21 -30.32 -9.88
CA PRO A 146 -10.15 -29.86 -10.90
C PRO A 146 -10.81 -31.06 -11.62
N PRO A 147 -12.05 -30.91 -12.08
CA PRO A 147 -12.73 -31.96 -12.84
C PRO A 147 -12.01 -32.26 -14.15
N ASN A 148 -12.17 -33.48 -14.67
CA ASN A 148 -11.76 -33.85 -16.03
C ASN A 148 -12.75 -33.29 -17.07
N LEU A 149 -12.85 -31.96 -17.13
CA LEU A 149 -13.67 -31.19 -18.04
C LEU A 149 -12.80 -30.13 -18.74
N PRO A 150 -13.20 -29.59 -19.90
CA PRO A 150 -12.55 -28.42 -20.47
C PRO A 150 -12.48 -27.28 -19.45
N VAL A 151 -11.36 -26.55 -19.42
CA VAL A 151 -11.11 -25.45 -18.44
C VAL A 151 -12.24 -24.43 -18.39
N GLY A 152 -12.89 -24.15 -19.53
CA GLY A 152 -14.03 -23.22 -19.61
C GLY A 152 -15.34 -23.71 -18.99
N ASN A 153 -15.43 -24.97 -18.58
CA ASN A 153 -16.65 -25.62 -18.11
C ASN A 153 -16.70 -25.82 -16.59
N TYR A 154 -15.67 -25.37 -15.86
CA TYR A 154 -15.66 -25.46 -14.41
C TYR A 154 -15.14 -24.17 -13.77
N LEU A 155 -15.41 -24.02 -12.48
CA LEU A 155 -15.01 -22.89 -11.67
C LEU A 155 -14.60 -23.35 -10.27
N GLN A 156 -13.49 -22.85 -9.75
CA GLN A 156 -13.18 -22.96 -8.33
C GLN A 156 -14.00 -21.93 -7.56
N VAL A 157 -14.91 -22.38 -6.70
CA VAL A 157 -15.87 -21.52 -5.99
C VAL A 157 -15.52 -21.32 -4.51
N ALA A 158 -14.72 -22.22 -3.93
CA ALA A 158 -14.24 -22.11 -2.57
C ALA A 158 -12.90 -22.83 -2.39
N GLU A 159 -12.26 -22.55 -1.25
CA GLU A 159 -11.16 -23.32 -0.71
C GLU A 159 -11.44 -23.53 0.78
N LEU A 160 -11.21 -24.76 1.25
CA LEU A 160 -11.39 -25.16 2.64
C LEU A 160 -10.03 -25.33 3.30
N MET A 161 -9.89 -24.90 4.55
CA MET A 161 -8.75 -25.14 5.42
C MET A 161 -9.02 -26.35 6.31
N VAL A 162 -8.02 -27.22 6.44
CA VAL A 162 -8.09 -28.43 7.28
C VAL A 162 -7.11 -28.28 8.42
N THR A 163 -7.60 -28.26 9.67
CA THR A 163 -6.79 -28.21 10.89
C THR A 163 -7.15 -29.39 11.79
N GLY A 164 -6.40 -30.49 11.66
CA GLY A 164 -6.79 -31.75 12.30
C GLY A 164 -8.10 -32.28 11.70
N ASN A 165 -9.14 -32.40 12.50
CA ASN A 165 -10.48 -32.80 12.05
C ASN A 165 -11.44 -31.61 11.83
N ASP A 166 -10.98 -30.38 12.09
CA ASP A 166 -11.78 -29.18 11.85
C ASP A 166 -11.59 -28.69 10.42
N VAL A 167 -12.71 -28.45 9.74
CA VAL A 167 -12.75 -27.93 8.36
C VAL A 167 -13.52 -26.62 8.36
N SER A 168 -12.89 -25.57 7.83
CA SER A 168 -13.50 -24.24 7.69
C SER A 168 -13.23 -23.66 6.32
N GLN A 169 -13.99 -22.66 5.87
CA GLN A 169 -13.66 -21.94 4.66
C GLN A 169 -12.35 -21.14 4.83
N ASN A 170 -11.54 -21.04 3.78
CA ASN A 170 -10.36 -20.18 3.76
C ASN A 170 -10.80 -18.72 3.55
N MET A 171 -10.72 -17.91 4.61
CA MET A 171 -11.08 -16.49 4.56
C MET A 171 -10.16 -15.65 3.65
N ASN A 172 -8.99 -16.16 3.27
CA ASN A 172 -8.06 -15.51 2.35
C ASN A 172 -8.24 -15.94 0.88
N PHE A 173 -9.12 -16.91 0.63
CA PHE A 173 -9.47 -17.32 -0.72
C PHE A 173 -10.62 -16.44 -1.23
N TYR A 174 -10.44 -15.88 -2.42
CA TYR A 174 -11.45 -15.08 -3.10
C TYR A 174 -11.75 -15.73 -4.44
N PRO A 175 -12.95 -16.30 -4.65
CA PRO A 175 -13.29 -16.90 -5.93
C PRO A 175 -13.34 -15.83 -7.02
N PRO A 176 -13.17 -16.23 -8.31
CA PRO A 176 -13.51 -15.37 -9.43
C PRO A 176 -14.93 -14.81 -9.26
N CYS A 177 -15.10 -13.53 -9.52
CA CYS A 177 -16.34 -12.78 -9.29
C CYS A 177 -16.55 -11.76 -10.40
N VAL A 178 -17.76 -11.72 -10.95
CA VAL A 178 -18.13 -10.72 -11.97
C VAL A 178 -18.20 -9.31 -11.37
N THR A 179 -18.55 -9.21 -10.09
CA THR A 179 -18.59 -7.95 -9.33
C THR A 179 -18.02 -8.14 -7.93
N LEU A 180 -17.49 -7.07 -7.31
CA LEU A 180 -17.03 -7.11 -5.91
C LEU A 180 -18.14 -7.54 -4.94
N TYR A 181 -19.40 -7.29 -5.30
CA TYR A 181 -20.57 -7.62 -4.50
C TYR A 181 -20.95 -9.10 -4.53
N ALA A 182 -20.40 -9.89 -5.46
CA ALA A 182 -20.81 -11.27 -5.64
C ALA A 182 -20.53 -12.15 -4.40
N HIS A 183 -19.42 -11.87 -3.69
CA HIS A 183 -18.94 -12.62 -2.55
C HIS A 183 -18.80 -11.71 -1.32
N GLU A 184 -19.35 -12.10 -0.17
CA GLU A 184 -19.35 -11.24 1.03
C GLU A 184 -17.93 -10.88 1.50
N GLY A 185 -17.01 -11.84 1.57
CA GLY A 185 -15.63 -11.56 1.97
C GLY A 185 -14.95 -10.53 1.05
N LEU A 186 -15.27 -10.55 -0.25
CA LEU A 186 -14.71 -9.60 -1.22
C LEU A 186 -15.33 -8.21 -1.05
N ASN A 187 -16.65 -8.15 -0.88
CA ASN A 187 -17.39 -6.92 -0.64
C ASN A 187 -16.93 -6.24 0.66
N ASN A 188 -16.71 -7.01 1.73
CA ASN A 188 -16.22 -6.50 3.01
C ASN A 188 -14.80 -5.95 2.86
N ARG A 189 -13.91 -6.69 2.19
CA ARG A 189 -12.53 -6.24 1.93
C ARG A 189 -12.48 -4.96 1.10
N ALA A 190 -13.35 -4.84 0.09
CA ALA A 190 -13.49 -3.60 -0.67
C ALA A 190 -13.97 -2.44 0.23
N GLY A 191 -14.92 -2.68 1.13
CA GLY A 191 -15.39 -1.67 2.10
C GLY A 191 -14.27 -1.20 3.05
N GLU A 192 -13.45 -2.12 3.55
CA GLU A 192 -12.26 -1.78 4.36
C GLU A 192 -11.29 -0.90 3.58
N PHE A 193 -11.01 -1.23 2.32
CA PHE A 193 -10.17 -0.43 1.45
C PHE A 193 -10.73 0.96 1.20
N ARG A 194 -12.04 1.10 0.95
CA ARG A 194 -12.70 2.41 0.83
C ARG A 194 -12.50 3.25 2.09
N ASN A 195 -12.74 2.68 3.26
CA ASN A 195 -12.55 3.38 4.54
C ASN A 195 -11.09 3.83 4.75
N ARG A 196 -10.13 3.01 4.33
CA ARG A 196 -8.71 3.39 4.38
C ARG A 196 -8.38 4.54 3.43
N LEU A 197 -8.95 4.56 2.23
CA LEU A 197 -8.77 5.68 1.29
C LEU A 197 -9.31 7.00 1.85
N GLU A 198 -10.46 6.97 2.51
CA GLU A 198 -11.01 8.14 3.23
C GLU A 198 -10.07 8.62 4.34
N ASN A 199 -9.48 7.69 5.10
CA ASN A 199 -8.48 8.01 6.12
C ASN A 199 -7.21 8.62 5.51
N LEU A 200 -6.73 8.12 4.34
CA LEU A 200 -5.61 8.73 3.62
C LEU A 200 -5.94 10.16 3.18
N LEU A 201 -7.15 10.40 2.66
CA LEU A 201 -7.59 11.74 2.28
C LEU A 201 -7.58 12.70 3.48
N SER A 202 -8.11 12.26 4.63
CA SER A 202 -8.07 13.03 5.88
C SER A 202 -6.63 13.33 6.33
N LEU A 203 -5.73 12.35 6.21
CA LEU A 203 -4.31 12.54 6.49
C LEU A 203 -3.67 13.57 5.56
N CYS A 204 -3.97 13.54 4.26
CA CYS A 204 -3.49 14.55 3.32
C CYS A 204 -3.96 15.95 3.72
N SER A 205 -5.24 16.13 4.07
CA SER A 205 -5.75 17.43 4.52
C SER A 205 -5.02 17.93 5.77
N ARG A 206 -4.78 17.06 6.75
CA ARG A 206 -4.05 17.42 7.99
C ARG A 206 -2.59 17.79 7.70
N ALA A 207 -1.89 16.98 6.91
CA ALA A 207 -0.51 17.24 6.51
C ALA A 207 -0.39 18.57 5.74
N HIS A 208 -1.33 18.86 4.82
CA HIS A 208 -1.36 20.13 4.11
C HIS A 208 -1.56 21.32 5.05
N MET A 209 -2.44 21.18 6.05
CA MET A 209 -2.71 22.23 7.03
C MET A 209 -1.53 22.46 7.98
N ALA A 210 -0.82 21.41 8.39
CA ALA A 210 0.34 21.50 9.30
C ALA A 210 1.43 22.46 8.78
N VAL A 211 1.61 22.53 7.45
CA VAL A 211 2.58 23.42 6.80
C VAL A 211 1.95 24.75 6.36
N SER A 212 0.63 24.80 6.19
CA SER A 212 -0.09 26.01 5.72
C SER A 212 -0.55 26.95 6.85
N SER A 213 -0.75 26.46 8.08
CA SER A 213 -1.29 27.24 9.21
C SER A 213 -0.29 28.20 9.87
N GLY A 214 1.00 28.12 9.53
CA GLY A 214 2.03 29.08 9.98
C GLY A 214 2.03 30.34 9.12
N GLY A 215 1.08 31.24 9.38
CA GLY A 215 0.74 32.39 8.55
C GLY A 215 1.88 33.36 8.17
N LEU A 216 1.71 33.98 7.00
CA LEU A 216 1.91 35.40 6.63
C LEU A 216 3.12 36.23 7.13
N LEU A 217 4.14 35.66 7.77
CA LEU A 217 5.44 36.34 7.86
C LEU A 217 6.32 35.87 6.72
N ALA A 218 6.72 36.85 5.91
CA ALA A 218 7.50 36.74 4.68
C ALA A 218 8.92 36.18 4.93
N GLY A 219 9.00 34.90 5.25
CA GLY A 219 10.23 34.11 5.16
C GLY A 219 10.28 33.37 3.83
N GLU A 220 11.48 33.17 3.29
CA GLU A 220 11.69 32.33 2.09
C GLU A 220 11.19 30.90 2.36
N LYS A 221 10.45 30.35 1.39
CA LYS A 221 10.01 28.96 1.45
C LYS A 221 11.19 28.09 1.04
N THR A 222 11.53 27.10 1.85
CA THR A 222 12.55 26.12 1.46
C THR A 222 12.03 25.22 0.34
N GLU A 223 12.93 24.68 -0.49
CA GLU A 223 12.57 23.72 -1.53
C GLU A 223 11.84 22.50 -0.95
N LEU A 224 12.22 22.07 0.26
CA LEU A 224 11.59 20.95 0.97
C LEU A 224 10.15 21.28 1.43
N GLN A 225 9.88 22.51 1.87
CA GLN A 225 8.52 22.95 2.21
C GLN A 225 7.61 22.99 0.98
N VAL A 226 8.14 23.43 -0.16
CA VAL A 226 7.42 23.43 -1.44
C VAL A 226 7.11 21.98 -1.86
N ALA A 227 8.13 21.12 -1.89
CA ALA A 227 8.01 19.71 -2.24
C ALA A 227 7.00 18.96 -1.36
N PHE A 228 7.04 19.18 -0.05
CA PHE A 228 6.07 18.62 0.90
C PHE A 228 4.65 19.06 0.55
N LYS A 229 4.43 20.38 0.37
CA LYS A 229 3.09 20.92 0.14
C LYS A 229 2.52 20.45 -1.18
N GLU A 230 3.32 20.44 -2.23
CA GLU A 230 2.94 19.95 -3.56
C GLU A 230 2.59 18.47 -3.52
N THR A 231 3.44 17.63 -2.92
CA THR A 231 3.20 16.18 -2.80
C THR A 231 1.86 15.89 -2.13
N VAL A 232 1.63 16.47 -0.96
CA VAL A 232 0.42 16.19 -0.18
C VAL A 232 -0.82 16.74 -0.88
N PHE A 233 -0.72 17.92 -1.49
CA PHE A 233 -1.82 18.52 -2.25
C PHE A 233 -2.19 17.68 -3.47
N GLN A 234 -1.21 17.31 -4.30
CA GLN A 234 -1.44 16.54 -5.53
C GLN A 234 -1.99 15.14 -5.21
N PHE A 235 -1.43 14.47 -4.19
CA PHE A 235 -1.92 13.16 -3.78
C PHE A 235 -3.35 13.23 -3.21
N GLY A 236 -3.62 14.21 -2.34
CA GLY A 236 -4.95 14.45 -1.79
C GLY A 236 -5.98 14.83 -2.86
N PHE A 237 -5.61 15.66 -3.83
CA PHE A 237 -6.46 16.04 -4.95
C PHE A 237 -6.83 14.83 -5.80
N TYR A 238 -5.85 14.01 -6.19
CA TYR A 238 -6.09 12.78 -6.94
C TYR A 238 -7.04 11.82 -6.20
N LEU A 239 -6.79 11.59 -4.90
CA LEU A 239 -7.67 10.77 -4.06
C LEU A 239 -9.10 11.32 -4.07
N SER A 240 -9.28 12.62 -3.82
CA SER A 240 -10.59 13.25 -3.76
C SER A 240 -11.36 13.15 -5.09
N SER A 241 -10.67 13.22 -6.23
CA SER A 241 -11.32 13.15 -7.55
C SER A 241 -11.69 11.73 -7.98
N SER A 242 -11.10 10.70 -7.36
CA SER A 242 -11.25 9.31 -7.80
C SER A 242 -11.92 8.39 -6.78
N LEU A 243 -12.21 8.86 -5.55
CA LEU A 243 -12.86 8.05 -4.50
C LEU A 243 -14.20 7.45 -4.94
N ASP A 244 -14.98 8.17 -5.74
CA ASP A 244 -16.29 7.71 -6.21
C ASP A 244 -16.20 6.71 -7.37
N GLU A 245 -15.03 6.53 -7.99
CA GLU A 245 -14.78 5.41 -8.92
C GLU A 245 -14.86 4.05 -8.19
N PHE A 246 -14.75 4.05 -6.86
CA PHE A 246 -14.82 2.87 -6.00
C PHE A 246 -16.26 2.60 -5.53
N GLU A 247 -17.14 2.23 -6.46
CA GLU A 247 -18.54 1.92 -6.17
C GLU A 247 -18.70 0.66 -5.30
N MET A 248 -19.63 0.71 -4.34
CA MET A 248 -19.89 -0.36 -3.37
C MET A 248 -21.32 -0.91 -3.51
N GLY A 249 -21.54 -2.11 -2.98
CA GLY A 249 -22.85 -2.75 -2.98
C GLY A 249 -23.27 -3.21 -4.38
N ARG A 250 -24.55 -3.15 -4.70
CA ARG A 250 -25.11 -3.76 -5.93
C ARG A 250 -24.47 -3.24 -7.23
N ASN A 251 -24.05 -1.98 -7.26
CA ASN A 251 -23.42 -1.37 -8.44
C ASN A 251 -21.90 -1.57 -8.47
N ALA A 252 -21.34 -2.28 -7.48
CA ALA A 252 -19.91 -2.46 -7.40
C ALA A 252 -19.36 -3.08 -8.69
N SER A 253 -18.23 -2.52 -9.13
CA SER A 253 -17.58 -2.90 -10.38
C SER A 253 -16.91 -4.29 -10.30
N HIS A 254 -16.39 -4.74 -11.44
CA HIS A 254 -15.56 -5.94 -11.51
C HIS A 254 -14.25 -5.76 -10.72
N PRO A 255 -13.68 -6.82 -10.07
CA PRO A 255 -12.50 -6.68 -9.22
C PRO A 255 -11.24 -6.14 -9.93
N LEU A 256 -11.12 -6.35 -11.25
CA LEU A 256 -10.08 -5.71 -12.08
C LEU A 256 -10.07 -4.18 -11.95
N VAL A 257 -11.26 -3.57 -11.87
CA VAL A 257 -11.40 -2.11 -11.76
C VAL A 257 -10.79 -1.63 -10.45
N MET A 258 -11.05 -2.33 -9.34
CA MET A 258 -10.42 -2.06 -8.04
C MET A 258 -8.90 -2.24 -8.09
N VAL A 259 -8.40 -3.34 -8.65
CA VAL A 259 -6.93 -3.56 -8.73
C VAL A 259 -6.28 -2.44 -9.56
N ASN A 260 -6.90 -2.04 -10.67
CA ASN A 260 -6.42 -0.94 -11.51
C ASN A 260 -6.49 0.41 -10.79
N PHE A 261 -7.52 0.65 -9.98
CA PHE A 261 -7.60 1.85 -9.14
C PHE A 261 -6.37 1.94 -8.22
N PHE A 262 -6.03 0.87 -7.50
CA PHE A 262 -4.85 0.86 -6.63
C PHE A 262 -3.54 1.00 -7.40
N LYS A 263 -3.43 0.39 -8.57
CA LYS A 263 -2.27 0.59 -9.45
C LYS A 263 -2.11 2.06 -9.86
N LYS A 264 -3.20 2.75 -10.21
CA LYS A 264 -3.14 4.19 -10.53
C LYS A 264 -2.71 5.00 -9.30
N LEU A 265 -3.33 4.75 -8.14
CA LEU A 265 -3.01 5.43 -6.89
C LEU A 265 -1.54 5.30 -6.50
N PHE A 266 -1.01 4.07 -6.49
CA PHE A 266 0.38 3.83 -6.14
C PHE A 266 1.35 4.41 -7.16
N ARG A 267 1.00 4.40 -8.45
CA ARG A 267 1.79 5.09 -9.48
C ARG A 267 1.86 6.60 -9.22
N VAL A 268 0.75 7.23 -8.84
CA VAL A 268 0.76 8.65 -8.46
C VAL A 268 1.68 8.87 -7.26
N PHE A 269 1.56 8.05 -6.22
CA PHE A 269 2.41 8.15 -5.03
C PHE A 269 3.90 8.06 -5.36
N THR A 270 4.33 7.03 -6.10
CA THR A 270 5.75 6.85 -6.46
C THR A 270 6.26 7.93 -7.41
N THR A 271 5.41 8.41 -8.32
CA THR A 271 5.75 9.53 -9.20
C THR A 271 6.04 10.80 -8.41
N LEU A 272 5.21 11.13 -7.41
CA LEU A 272 5.43 12.28 -6.54
C LEU A 272 6.73 12.15 -5.73
N MET A 273 7.04 10.95 -5.21
CA MET A 273 8.32 10.70 -4.53
C MET A 273 9.53 10.90 -5.45
N ASN A 274 9.40 10.56 -6.74
CA ASN A 274 10.48 10.72 -7.71
C ASN A 274 10.66 12.18 -8.17
N PHE A 275 9.60 12.98 -8.19
CA PHE A 275 9.69 14.42 -8.47
C PHE A 275 10.33 15.22 -7.34
N HIS A 276 10.31 14.69 -6.12
CA HIS A 276 10.77 15.38 -4.92
C HIS A 276 11.81 14.57 -4.14
N PRO A 277 13.05 14.42 -4.66
CA PRO A 277 14.09 13.60 -4.03
C PRO A 277 14.43 14.03 -2.61
N GLY A 278 14.46 15.34 -2.30
CA GLY A 278 14.71 15.81 -0.93
C GLY A 278 13.64 15.38 0.08
N LEU A 279 12.36 15.29 -0.34
CA LEU A 279 11.29 14.75 0.51
C LEU A 279 11.42 13.23 0.67
N LYS A 280 11.80 12.54 -0.41
CA LYS A 280 12.08 11.11 -0.42
C LYS A 280 13.21 10.76 0.56
N ASP A 281 14.29 11.54 0.58
CA ASP A 281 15.43 11.37 1.48
C ASP A 281 15.04 11.62 2.95
N LEU A 282 14.27 12.68 3.21
CA LEU A 282 13.72 12.96 4.54
C LEU A 282 12.87 11.78 5.05
N LEU A 283 11.96 11.27 4.21
CA LEU A 283 11.14 10.11 4.56
C LEU A 283 11.99 8.87 4.81
N ASN A 284 13.02 8.65 3.99
CA ASN A 284 13.92 7.52 4.16
C ASN A 284 14.62 7.57 5.53
N GLU A 285 15.16 8.73 5.90
CA GLU A 285 15.87 8.93 7.16
C GLU A 285 14.92 8.88 8.36
N LYS A 286 13.85 9.68 8.34
CA LYS A 286 13.03 9.95 9.54
C LYS A 286 11.87 8.97 9.73
N PHE A 287 11.41 8.29 8.68
CA PHE A 287 10.28 7.35 8.78
C PHE A 287 10.70 5.91 8.46
N PHE A 288 11.26 5.65 7.28
CA PHE A 288 11.58 4.27 6.88
C PHE A 288 12.66 3.64 7.76
N THR A 289 13.78 4.34 7.96
CA THR A 289 14.90 3.82 8.75
C THR A 289 14.53 3.72 10.24
N HIS A 290 13.92 4.78 10.78
CA HIS A 290 13.63 4.88 12.21
C HIS A 290 12.41 4.04 12.64
N ASP A 291 11.27 4.19 11.96
CA ASP A 291 10.01 3.59 12.39
C ASP A 291 9.80 2.19 11.79
N LEU A 292 10.13 2.01 10.51
CA LEU A 292 9.91 0.74 9.80
C LEU A 292 11.12 -0.19 9.82
N LYS A 293 12.30 0.28 10.26
CA LYS A 293 13.58 -0.47 10.20
C LYS A 293 13.84 -1.03 8.79
N SER A 294 13.52 -0.24 7.78
CA SER A 294 13.59 -0.58 6.36
C SER A 294 14.07 0.64 5.58
N ASP A 295 14.17 0.53 4.26
CA ASP A 295 14.51 1.64 3.36
C ASP A 295 13.40 1.90 2.34
N ILE A 296 13.34 3.14 1.87
CA ILE A 296 12.33 3.55 0.89
C ILE A 296 12.49 2.83 -0.46
N GLY A 297 13.70 2.40 -0.82
CA GLY A 297 13.99 1.66 -2.06
C GLY A 297 13.31 0.29 -2.08
N THR A 298 13.36 -0.43 -0.96
CA THR A 298 12.64 -1.70 -0.79
C THR A 298 11.13 -1.52 -0.97
N PHE A 299 10.56 -0.45 -0.38
CA PHE A 299 9.14 -0.14 -0.56
C PHE A 299 8.80 0.20 -2.02
N ILE A 300 9.57 1.08 -2.68
CA ILE A 300 9.34 1.43 -4.10
C ILE A 300 9.44 0.18 -5.00
N SER A 301 10.38 -0.72 -4.74
CA SER A 301 10.52 -1.98 -5.47
C SER A 301 9.28 -2.87 -5.31
N SER A 302 8.70 -2.93 -4.12
CA SER A 302 7.43 -3.63 -3.87
C SER A 302 6.29 -3.03 -4.69
N VAL A 303 6.21 -1.71 -4.78
CA VAL A 303 5.21 -1.02 -5.60
C VAL A 303 5.42 -1.33 -7.08
N ASP A 304 6.65 -1.25 -7.58
CA ASP A 304 6.96 -1.51 -8.99
C ASP A 304 6.62 -2.95 -9.40
N ASN A 305 6.93 -3.93 -8.55
CA ASN A 305 6.53 -5.31 -8.75
C ASN A 305 5.01 -5.47 -8.86
N PHE A 306 4.26 -4.80 -7.99
CA PHE A 306 2.79 -4.79 -8.06
C PHE A 306 2.28 -4.10 -9.34
N LEU A 307 2.86 -2.98 -9.74
CA LEU A 307 2.48 -2.27 -10.95
C LEU A 307 2.68 -3.14 -12.21
N LEU A 308 3.78 -3.90 -12.26
CA LEU A 308 4.12 -4.82 -13.35
C LEU A 308 3.34 -6.14 -13.34
N SER A 309 2.82 -6.56 -12.18
CA SER A 309 2.02 -7.79 -12.07
C SER A 309 0.83 -7.79 -13.02
N LYS A 310 0.50 -8.93 -13.64
CA LYS A 310 -0.75 -9.04 -14.41
C LYS A 310 -1.90 -9.33 -13.46
N TYR A 311 -3.09 -8.81 -13.76
CA TYR A 311 -4.29 -9.19 -13.02
C TYR A 311 -4.48 -10.71 -13.14
N ASN A 312 -4.73 -11.36 -12.01
CA ASN A 312 -4.98 -12.79 -11.92
C ASN A 312 -6.35 -12.98 -11.28
N HIS A 313 -7.36 -13.27 -12.11
CA HIS A 313 -8.74 -13.37 -11.64
C HIS A 313 -8.95 -14.56 -10.68
N GLN A 314 -8.20 -15.65 -10.87
CA GLN A 314 -8.26 -16.85 -10.04
C GLN A 314 -7.45 -16.72 -8.75
N GLY A 315 -6.45 -15.81 -8.73
CA GLY A 315 -5.57 -15.54 -7.59
C GLY A 315 -5.78 -14.15 -7.01
N LEU A 316 -7.04 -13.69 -6.90
CA LEU A 316 -7.35 -12.32 -6.47
C LEU A 316 -6.78 -12.02 -5.07
N GLY A 317 -6.73 -13.00 -4.17
CA GLY A 317 -6.18 -12.85 -2.82
C GLY A 317 -4.76 -12.29 -2.78
N GLU A 318 -3.89 -12.67 -3.72
CA GLU A 318 -2.51 -12.14 -3.79
C GLU A 318 -2.49 -10.64 -4.11
N HIS A 319 -3.36 -10.19 -5.00
CA HIS A 319 -3.52 -8.78 -5.32
C HIS A 319 -4.01 -8.00 -4.10
N LEU A 320 -5.03 -8.52 -3.39
CA LEU A 320 -5.58 -7.85 -2.21
C LEU A 320 -4.56 -7.76 -1.07
N ARG A 321 -3.77 -8.81 -0.86
CA ARG A 321 -2.68 -8.80 0.14
C ARG A 321 -1.63 -7.76 -0.20
N THR A 322 -1.17 -7.72 -1.44
CA THR A 322 -0.15 -6.76 -1.88
C THR A 322 -0.65 -5.32 -1.80
N ILE A 323 -1.91 -5.07 -2.17
CA ILE A 323 -2.56 -3.76 -2.00
C ILE A 323 -2.57 -3.35 -0.53
N ASP A 324 -2.92 -4.27 0.36
CA ASP A 324 -3.00 -4.01 1.79
C ASP A 324 -1.66 -3.65 2.42
N GLU A 325 -0.61 -4.39 2.07
CA GLU A 325 0.78 -4.16 2.48
C GLU A 325 1.26 -2.77 2.04
N ILE A 326 1.08 -2.43 0.75
CA ILE A 326 1.49 -1.12 0.22
C ILE A 326 0.69 0.01 0.87
N LEU A 327 -0.64 -0.12 0.97
CA LEU A 327 -1.48 0.90 1.61
C LEU A 327 -1.10 1.15 3.06
N THR A 328 -0.64 0.13 3.78
CA THR A 328 -0.22 0.26 5.18
C THR A 328 0.98 1.20 5.29
N VAL A 329 1.95 1.04 4.39
CA VAL A 329 3.13 1.93 4.35
C VAL A 329 2.73 3.33 3.90
N VAL A 330 1.90 3.48 2.86
CA VAL A 330 1.41 4.80 2.41
C VAL A 330 0.66 5.53 3.54
N HIS A 331 -0.17 4.81 4.29
CA HIS A 331 -0.85 5.35 5.47
C HIS A 331 0.15 5.81 6.53
N GLY A 332 1.19 5.02 6.81
CA GLY A 332 2.26 5.38 7.72
C GLY A 332 3.00 6.65 7.28
N VAL A 333 3.37 6.76 6.00
CA VAL A 333 4.02 7.95 5.42
C VAL A 333 3.13 9.18 5.61
N LEU A 334 1.86 9.12 5.20
CA LEU A 334 0.95 10.27 5.38
C LEU A 334 0.68 10.57 6.85
N GLY A 335 0.66 9.56 7.71
CA GLY A 335 0.60 9.66 9.18
C GLY A 335 1.76 10.48 9.73
N PHE A 336 2.98 10.13 9.32
CA PHE A 336 4.20 10.87 9.66
C PHE A 336 4.12 12.31 9.15
N LEU A 337 3.82 12.51 7.86
CA LEU A 337 3.73 13.85 7.26
C LEU A 337 2.66 14.72 7.95
N ALA A 338 1.56 14.13 8.42
CA ALA A 338 0.53 14.85 9.17
C ALA A 338 0.98 15.35 10.56
N GLN A 339 2.09 14.85 11.08
CA GLN A 339 2.69 15.25 12.36
C GLN A 339 3.89 16.18 12.20
N VAL A 340 4.45 16.29 10.99
CA VAL A 340 5.61 17.15 10.70
C VAL A 340 5.25 18.61 10.94
N LYS A 341 6.11 19.31 11.70
CA LYS A 341 5.99 20.74 11.96
C LYS A 341 6.81 21.56 10.96
N LYS A 342 6.39 22.81 10.71
CA LYS A 342 7.04 23.71 9.73
C LYS A 342 8.53 23.93 9.99
N ASP A 343 8.95 23.98 11.25
CA ASP A 343 10.35 24.15 11.69
C ASP A 343 11.24 22.94 11.35
N GLN A 344 10.67 21.75 11.24
CA GLN A 344 11.39 20.54 10.80
C GLN A 344 11.66 20.53 9.29
N LEU A 345 11.03 21.44 8.53
CA LEU A 345 11.19 21.60 7.08
C LEU A 345 12.04 22.85 6.72
N GLY A 346 12.73 23.46 7.69
CA GLY A 346 13.65 24.59 7.48
C GLY A 346 14.91 24.21 6.67
N GLU A 347 15.78 25.19 6.38
CA GLU A 347 17.01 24.95 5.62
C GLU A 347 17.81 23.80 6.24
N GLN A 348 18.20 22.83 5.42
CA GLN A 348 19.05 21.73 5.87
C GLN A 348 20.50 22.11 5.62
N ALA A 349 21.33 22.03 6.65
CA ALA A 349 22.76 22.06 6.45
C ALA A 349 23.20 20.69 5.91
N VAL A 350 23.58 20.67 4.63
CA VAL A 350 24.24 19.53 3.99
C VAL A 350 25.75 19.72 4.16
N ALA A 351 26.51 18.62 4.33
CA ALA A 351 27.97 18.69 4.32
C ALA A 351 28.45 19.03 2.90
N THR A 352 28.62 20.32 2.63
CA THR A 352 29.12 20.88 1.37
C THR A 352 30.45 21.58 1.59
N ASP A 353 31.20 21.87 0.53
CA ASP A 353 32.49 22.58 0.65
C ASP A 353 32.33 23.99 1.26
N THR A 354 31.13 24.57 1.19
CA THR A 354 30.81 25.86 1.79
C THR A 354 29.44 25.86 2.46
N VAL A 355 29.26 26.72 3.45
CA VAL A 355 27.95 27.03 4.05
C VAL A 355 27.79 28.54 4.17
N THR A 356 26.60 29.05 3.88
CA THR A 356 26.27 30.45 4.14
C THR A 356 25.51 30.53 5.45
N TYR A 357 26.02 31.31 6.41
CA TYR A 357 25.41 31.50 7.72
C TYR A 357 25.52 32.97 8.14
N MET A 358 24.39 33.58 8.51
CA MET A 358 24.27 35.01 8.86
C MET A 358 24.93 35.96 7.84
N GLY A 359 24.77 35.70 6.54
CA GLY A 359 25.30 36.55 5.46
C GLY A 359 26.80 36.42 5.19
N LYS A 360 27.49 35.44 5.81
CA LYS A 360 28.89 35.08 5.49
C LYS A 360 28.97 33.68 4.93
N THR A 361 29.85 33.47 3.96
CA THR A 361 30.16 32.14 3.41
C THR A 361 31.41 31.59 4.07
N TYR A 362 31.28 30.45 4.73
CA TYR A 362 32.37 29.72 5.38
C TYR A 362 32.77 28.54 4.49
N ARG A 363 34.03 28.10 4.59
CA ARG A 363 34.56 26.92 3.89
C ARG A 363 34.71 25.76 4.86
N GLY A 364 34.41 24.55 4.37
CA GLY A 364 34.53 23.31 5.15
C GLY A 364 35.97 23.10 5.58
N VAL A 365 36.14 22.74 6.85
CA VAL A 365 37.44 22.41 7.44
C VAL A 365 37.45 20.92 7.72
N GLU A 366 38.37 20.20 7.06
CA GLU A 366 38.62 18.80 7.41
C GLU A 366 39.20 18.72 8.82
N TYR A 367 38.65 17.85 9.64
CA TYR A 367 39.22 17.46 10.93
C TYR A 367 39.62 15.99 10.91
N SER A 368 40.67 15.64 11.64
CA SER A 368 41.24 14.29 11.69
C SER A 368 40.66 13.45 12.81
N GLU A 369 40.33 14.07 13.94
CA GLU A 369 39.85 13.40 15.13
C GLU A 369 38.89 14.31 15.90
N CYS A 370 37.87 13.72 16.52
CA CYS A 370 37.04 14.38 17.50
C CYS A 370 36.94 13.48 18.74
N ARG A 371 37.19 14.04 19.94
CA ARG A 371 37.09 13.32 21.21
C ARG A 371 36.51 14.20 22.30
N THR A 372 35.95 13.56 23.32
CA THR A 372 35.33 14.23 24.46
C THR A 372 36.17 14.03 25.72
N GLU A 373 36.53 15.12 26.40
CA GLU A 373 37.20 15.10 27.72
C GLU A 373 36.27 15.72 28.77
N GLN A 374 36.29 15.18 30.00
CA GLN A 374 35.52 15.74 31.12
C GLN A 374 36.46 16.22 32.22
N ALA A 375 36.34 17.49 32.60
CA ALA A 375 37.15 18.07 33.69
C ALA A 375 36.36 19.15 34.42
N SER A 376 36.40 19.14 35.76
CA SER A 376 35.82 20.18 36.62
C SER A 376 34.34 20.52 36.33
N GLY A 377 33.54 19.51 35.94
CA GLY A 377 32.12 19.68 35.61
C GLY A 377 31.84 20.32 34.24
N LEU A 378 32.87 20.51 33.41
CA LEU A 378 32.79 20.94 32.02
C LEU A 378 33.08 19.75 31.09
N ILE A 379 32.51 19.81 29.90
CA ILE A 379 32.71 18.83 28.84
C ILE A 379 33.40 19.53 27.68
N TYR A 380 34.53 18.97 27.25
CA TYR A 380 35.36 19.50 26.19
C TYR A 380 35.24 18.59 24.98
N LEU A 381 34.59 19.08 23.93
CA LEU A 381 34.62 18.46 22.62
C LEU A 381 35.82 19.02 21.85
N LEU A 382 36.86 18.21 21.72
CA LEU A 382 38.11 18.56 21.08
C LEU A 382 38.08 18.08 19.63
N ILE A 383 38.37 18.98 18.70
CA ILE A 383 38.33 18.72 17.26
C ILE A 383 39.71 19.07 16.69
N ASP A 384 40.47 18.06 16.28
CA ASP A 384 41.83 18.22 15.77
C ASP A 384 41.83 18.50 14.26
N ILE A 385 42.49 19.60 13.84
CA ILE A 385 42.59 20.04 12.45
C ILE A 385 44.00 19.70 11.94
N PRO A 386 44.14 18.77 10.97
CA PRO A 386 45.44 18.25 10.56
C PRO A 386 46.29 19.25 9.77
N LYS A 387 45.66 20.26 9.15
CA LYS A 387 46.33 21.32 8.39
C LYS A 387 46.06 22.67 9.06
N PRO A 388 46.94 23.13 9.97
CA PRO A 388 46.76 24.41 10.63
C PRO A 388 46.73 25.55 9.64
N GLY A 389 45.73 26.41 9.76
CA GLY A 389 45.54 27.56 8.88
C GLY A 389 45.03 28.78 9.63
N PRO A 390 45.09 29.97 9.00
CA PRO A 390 44.48 31.16 9.57
C PRO A 390 42.97 31.01 9.63
N VAL A 391 42.37 31.46 10.72
CA VAL A 391 40.93 31.50 10.93
C VAL A 391 40.57 32.90 11.40
N THR A 392 39.54 33.49 10.79
CA THR A 392 39.01 34.81 11.15
C THR A 392 37.60 34.76 11.75
N ASP A 393 36.85 33.71 11.43
CA ASP A 393 35.52 33.40 11.98
C ASP A 393 35.30 31.89 11.81
N MET A 394 34.47 31.30 12.67
CA MET A 394 34.22 29.85 12.66
C MET A 394 32.79 29.55 13.09
N VAL A 395 32.17 28.61 12.40
CA VAL A 395 30.89 28.00 12.79
C VAL A 395 31.03 26.49 12.81
N THR A 396 30.57 25.87 13.90
CA THR A 396 30.50 24.43 14.05
C THR A 396 29.04 24.00 14.02
N LEU A 397 28.71 23.03 13.17
CA LEU A 397 27.38 22.47 13.06
C LEU A 397 27.33 21.12 13.77
N LEU A 398 26.44 20.97 14.74
CA LEU A 398 26.18 19.71 15.43
C LEU A 398 24.79 19.17 15.10
N SER A 399 24.63 17.85 15.08
CA SER A 399 23.33 17.21 14.86
C SER A 399 22.33 17.68 15.90
N LYS A 400 21.18 18.18 15.43
CA LYS A 400 20.13 18.70 16.32
C LYS A 400 19.54 17.58 17.17
N ASP A 401 19.53 16.36 16.66
CA ASP A 401 18.97 15.17 17.30
C ASP A 401 19.78 14.69 18.53
N LEU A 402 20.98 15.26 18.77
CA LEU A 402 21.74 14.98 19.99
C LEU A 402 20.97 15.40 21.24
N PHE A 403 20.28 16.53 21.22
CA PHE A 403 19.55 17.05 22.38
C PHE A 403 18.23 17.70 21.97
N SER A 404 17.25 17.71 22.86
CA SER A 404 16.04 18.49 22.66
C SER A 404 16.35 19.99 22.59
N ILE A 405 15.46 20.78 21.98
CA ILE A 405 15.64 22.23 21.86
C ILE A 405 15.80 22.90 23.23
N ASN A 406 15.07 22.43 24.25
CA ASN A 406 15.17 22.97 25.60
C ASN A 406 16.53 22.66 26.23
N GLU A 407 17.06 21.46 26.01
CA GLU A 407 18.40 21.10 26.47
C GLU A 407 19.45 21.96 25.78
N TRP A 408 19.41 22.10 24.45
CA TRP A 408 20.31 23.00 23.70
C TRP A 408 20.28 24.43 24.22
N ASN A 409 19.09 24.99 24.44
CA ASN A 409 18.93 26.37 24.93
C ASN A 409 19.37 26.55 26.39
N SER A 410 19.45 25.47 27.17
CA SER A 410 19.92 25.50 28.56
C SER A 410 21.45 25.38 28.69
N MET A 411 22.13 24.93 27.64
CA MET A 411 23.58 24.77 27.63
C MET A 411 24.28 26.12 27.50
N GLN A 412 25.43 26.24 28.15
CA GLN A 412 26.39 27.31 27.88
C GLN A 412 27.57 26.73 27.13
N VAL A 413 27.90 27.32 25.99
CA VAL A 413 29.00 26.88 25.15
C VAL A 413 30.04 27.99 25.04
N ARG A 414 31.31 27.63 25.12
CA ARG A 414 32.44 28.51 24.79
C ARG A 414 33.34 27.84 23.76
N LEU A 415 33.98 28.64 22.92
CA LEU A 415 34.94 28.19 21.92
C LEU A 415 36.35 28.57 22.38
N GLY A 416 37.21 27.58 22.54
CA GLY A 416 38.65 27.76 22.64
C GLY A 416 39.35 27.29 21.38
N ILE A 417 40.52 27.83 21.11
CA ILE A 417 41.38 27.41 20.00
C ILE A 417 42.73 26.94 20.52
N ASN A 418 43.28 25.91 19.88
CA ASN A 418 44.57 25.32 20.21
C ASN A 418 44.58 24.85 21.68
N GLU A 419 45.41 25.46 22.53
CA GLU A 419 45.51 25.12 23.96
C GLU A 419 44.59 25.95 24.86
N ALA A 420 43.82 26.89 24.31
CA ALA A 420 42.93 27.75 25.09
C ALA A 420 41.81 26.93 25.75
N ARG A 421 41.81 26.92 27.08
CA ARG A 421 40.86 26.19 27.93
C ARG A 421 40.29 27.03 29.08
N GLY A 422 40.85 28.22 29.34
CA GLY A 422 40.50 29.07 30.49
C GLY A 422 39.41 30.11 30.26
N LEU A 423 38.83 30.60 31.37
CA LEU A 423 38.01 31.82 31.40
C LEU A 423 38.90 33.02 31.05
N GLY A 424 38.67 33.65 29.89
CA GLY A 424 39.47 34.75 29.35
C GLY A 424 40.27 34.40 28.08
N GLU A 425 40.40 33.11 27.77
CA GLU A 425 41.05 32.61 26.54
C GLU A 425 40.05 32.02 25.53
N THR A 426 38.79 31.95 25.93
CA THR A 426 37.71 31.32 25.17
C THR A 426 36.56 32.28 24.95
N ASP A 427 35.94 32.21 23.77
CA ASP A 427 34.86 33.09 23.37
C ASP A 427 33.50 32.48 23.69
N PRO A 428 32.51 33.25 24.18
CA PRO A 428 31.14 32.77 24.28
C PRO A 428 30.61 32.35 22.91
N VAL A 429 29.84 31.26 22.86
CA VAL A 429 29.24 30.75 21.63
C VAL A 429 27.74 31.01 21.63
N THR A 430 27.23 31.55 20.53
CA THR A 430 25.81 31.61 20.26
C THR A 430 25.35 30.23 19.78
N ILE A 431 24.33 29.69 20.46
CA ILE A 431 23.68 28.44 20.11
C ILE A 431 22.46 28.77 19.26
N ASP A 432 22.55 28.56 17.96
CA ASP A 432 21.46 28.80 17.02
C ASP A 432 20.79 27.48 16.65
N THR A 433 19.62 27.27 17.23
CA THR A 433 18.77 26.10 16.98
C THR A 433 17.74 26.33 15.88
N VAL A 434 17.78 27.49 15.19
CA VAL A 434 16.74 27.93 14.26
C VAL A 434 17.22 27.96 12.82
N ALA A 435 18.46 28.37 12.58
CA ALA A 435 18.98 28.55 11.21
C ALA A 435 18.93 27.28 10.37
N PHE A 436 19.21 26.12 10.98
CA PHE A 436 19.15 24.84 10.29
C PHE A 436 18.16 23.89 10.96
N SER A 437 17.40 23.15 10.14
CA SER A 437 16.38 22.20 10.63
C SER A 437 17.01 20.94 11.23
N ASN A 438 18.14 20.48 10.67
CA ASN A 438 18.86 19.27 11.08
C ASN A 438 20.12 19.55 11.93
N LYS A 439 20.56 20.80 12.04
CA LYS A 439 21.79 21.20 12.75
C LYS A 439 21.58 22.33 13.74
N VAL A 440 22.39 22.33 14.78
CA VAL A 440 22.60 23.49 15.66
C VAL A 440 23.88 24.17 15.23
N ALA A 441 23.78 25.45 14.88
CA ALA A 441 24.95 26.25 14.54
C ALA A 441 25.55 26.87 15.82
N LEU A 442 26.80 26.54 16.07
CA LEU A 442 27.62 27.04 17.16
C LEU A 442 28.64 28.02 16.60
N ARG A 443 28.44 29.31 16.84
CA ARG A 443 29.34 30.38 16.37
C ARG A 443 29.86 31.19 17.54
N ALA A 444 31.16 31.46 17.57
CA ALA A 444 31.73 32.40 18.54
C ALA A 444 31.13 33.80 18.36
N GLN A 445 30.84 34.48 19.47
CA GLN A 445 30.28 35.84 19.45
C GLN A 445 31.30 36.86 18.95
N ASP A 446 32.56 36.68 19.33
CA ASP A 446 33.67 37.52 18.90
C ASP A 446 34.41 36.90 17.71
N MET A 447 35.09 37.75 16.92
CA MET A 447 35.88 37.25 15.79
C MET A 447 37.08 36.47 16.31
N VAL A 448 37.05 35.16 16.04
CA VAL A 448 38.15 34.26 16.33
C VAL A 448 39.29 34.53 15.34
N LYS A 449 40.22 35.41 15.71
CA LYS A 449 41.39 35.74 14.87
C LYS A 449 42.61 35.00 15.35
N ALA A 450 42.98 33.94 14.64
CA ALA A 450 44.21 33.18 14.88
C ALA A 450 44.95 32.92 13.56
N SER A 451 46.27 33.08 13.58
CA SER A 451 47.12 32.87 12.39
C SER A 451 47.31 31.38 12.05
N ALA A 452 47.14 30.50 13.03
CA ALA A 452 47.21 29.06 12.87
C ALA A 452 46.32 28.35 13.90
N VAL A 453 45.31 27.62 13.43
CA VAL A 453 44.39 26.82 14.26
C VAL A 453 44.63 25.34 13.97
N ASN A 454 45.14 24.61 14.95
CA ASN A 454 45.34 23.16 14.87
C ASN A 454 44.31 22.36 15.69
N ARG A 455 43.54 23.04 16.54
CA ARG A 455 42.49 22.42 17.36
C ARG A 455 41.39 23.41 17.68
N VAL A 456 40.16 22.91 17.71
CA VAL A 456 38.97 23.63 18.19
C VAL A 456 38.45 22.93 19.44
N ASN A 457 38.22 23.71 20.50
CA ASN A 457 37.75 23.25 21.79
C ASN A 457 36.34 23.82 22.04
N LEU A 458 35.29 23.02 21.86
CA LEU A 458 33.94 23.41 22.29
C LEU A 458 33.74 22.98 23.74
N ILE A 459 33.55 23.96 24.63
CA ILE A 459 33.43 23.76 26.07
C ILE A 459 31.97 23.92 26.46
N PHE A 460 31.34 22.81 26.83
CA PHE A 460 29.94 22.76 27.23
C PHE A 460 29.80 22.74 28.75
N ARG A 461 28.82 23.49 29.25
CA ARG A 461 28.33 23.43 30.62
C ARG A 461 26.83 23.13 30.61
N GLY A 462 26.41 22.20 31.47
CA GLY A 462 24.99 21.83 31.62
C GLY A 462 24.50 20.76 30.65
N VAL A 463 25.40 19.93 30.11
CA VAL A 463 25.01 18.81 29.22
C VAL A 463 24.33 17.71 30.05
N PRO A 464 23.12 17.26 29.68
CA PRO A 464 22.37 16.26 30.44
C PRO A 464 22.92 14.84 30.27
N ASP A 465 23.40 14.49 29.07
CA ASP A 465 23.96 13.18 28.73
C ASP A 465 25.23 13.35 27.88
N VAL A 466 26.37 13.07 28.48
CA VAL A 466 27.70 13.25 27.86
C VAL A 466 27.97 12.21 26.78
N SER A 467 27.39 11.01 26.91
CA SER A 467 27.64 9.88 26.01
C SER A 467 27.21 10.17 24.57
N LYS A 468 26.31 11.14 24.37
CA LYS A 468 25.87 11.58 23.04
C LYS A 468 26.96 12.29 22.23
N PHE A 469 28.05 12.72 22.85
CA PHE A 469 29.22 13.23 22.14
C PHE A 469 30.22 12.14 21.78
N ASP A 470 30.02 10.90 22.22
CA ASP A 470 30.91 9.80 21.88
C ASP A 470 30.64 9.35 20.43
N ASN A 471 31.70 9.20 19.65
CA ASN A 471 31.66 8.71 18.26
C ASN A 471 30.85 9.57 17.27
N LEU A 472 30.87 10.90 17.40
CA LEU A 472 30.27 11.79 16.39
C LEU A 472 30.84 11.50 14.99
N GLY A 473 29.97 11.15 14.04
CA GLY A 473 30.34 10.96 12.65
C GLY A 473 30.55 12.29 11.92
N LYS A 474 31.11 12.21 10.70
CA LYS A 474 31.24 13.38 9.79
C LYS A 474 29.90 14.00 9.43
N SER A 475 28.81 13.22 9.48
CA SER A 475 27.45 13.72 9.33
C SER A 475 26.97 14.46 10.57
N ASP A 476 27.47 14.15 11.78
CA ASP A 476 26.98 14.69 13.04
C ASP A 476 27.64 16.02 13.38
N LEU A 477 28.95 16.13 13.11
CA LEU A 477 29.77 17.29 13.38
C LEU A 477 30.44 17.80 12.10
N ILE A 478 30.23 19.07 11.78
CA ILE A 478 30.87 19.75 10.64
C ILE A 478 31.47 21.06 11.12
N VAL A 479 32.71 21.36 10.72
CA VAL A 479 33.40 22.61 11.07
C VAL A 479 33.58 23.44 9.81
N TYR A 480 33.25 24.72 9.88
CA TYR A 480 33.47 25.67 8.81
C TYR A 480 34.20 26.92 9.33
N ALA A 481 35.13 27.46 8.53
CA ALA A 481 35.91 28.64 8.88
C ALA A 481 36.04 29.63 7.70
N VAL A 482 36.41 30.87 8.02
CA VAL A 482 36.76 31.94 7.04
C VAL A 482 38.21 32.32 7.14
#